data_AF-A0A1F6PSC1-F1
#
_entry.id   AF-A0A1F6PSC1-F1
#
_cell.length_a   1.000
_cell.length_b   1.000
_cell.length_c   1.000
_cell.angle_alpha   90.00
_cell.angle_beta   90.00
_cell.angle_gamma   90.00
#
_symmetry.space_group_name_H-M   'P 1'
#
loop_
_entity.id
_entity.type
_entity.pdbx_description
1 polymer ?
#
loop_
_entity_poly.entity_id
_entity_poly.type
_entity_poly.pdbx_seq_one_letter_code
_entity_poly.pdbx_strand_id
1 'polypeptide(L)'
;MDIGCGVYPKVELGLHYTGFTGELSMVDIAPSILVKAVSFLDYINAKFKVTAIANTLWELNCKPFNIITANHFLDDLVIENHCTTFGIELRNVYHNEKLLASLWDNILLEPDAAYSLMDRFAERLDSLLNNDGIIVLADYPSYYYQTKGLLKVIVFLEKLQKYLQGSLSKKRYKNITLFREKKLKYGWLEISPDNCLCMKKPCIKDRQA
;
A
#
# COMPACT_ATOMS: atom_id res chain seq x y z
N MET A 1 -0.37 -10.47 4.90
CA MET A 1 0.80 -9.98 4.14
C MET A 1 0.78 -8.49 4.22
N ASP A 2 1.92 -7.86 4.52
CA ASP A 2 2.11 -6.42 4.41
C ASP A 2 3.04 -6.12 3.23
N ILE A 3 2.57 -5.28 2.31
CA ILE A 3 3.29 -4.90 1.08
C ILE A 3 3.91 -3.51 1.30
N GLY A 4 5.20 -3.39 1.01
CA GLY A 4 5.92 -2.12 1.21
C GLY A 4 6.02 -1.77 2.68
N CYS A 5 6.39 -2.74 3.53
CA CYS A 5 6.41 -2.57 4.98
C CYS A 5 7.34 -1.42 5.43
N GLY A 6 8.35 -1.10 4.61
CA GLY A 6 9.29 -0.02 4.88
C GLY A 6 10.14 -0.26 6.14
N VAL A 7 10.92 0.75 6.52
CA VAL A 7 11.84 0.66 7.67
C VAL A 7 11.11 0.83 9.01
N TYR A 8 9.95 1.48 9.00
CA TYR A 8 9.15 1.78 10.19
C TYR A 8 7.85 0.96 10.15
N PRO A 9 7.81 -0.19 10.87
CA PRO A 9 6.81 -1.21 10.64
C PRO A 9 5.49 -0.86 11.36
N LYS A 10 4.65 -0.04 10.71
CA LYS A 10 3.42 0.52 11.29
C LYS A 10 2.35 -0.54 11.48
N VAL A 11 2.17 -1.42 10.49
CA VAL A 11 1.16 -2.49 10.53
C VAL A 11 1.54 -3.49 11.63
N GLU A 12 2.80 -3.84 11.71
CA GLU A 12 3.35 -4.82 12.63
C GLU A 12 3.34 -4.33 14.07
N LEU A 13 3.57 -3.03 14.29
CA LEU A 13 3.32 -2.39 15.58
C LEU A 13 1.83 -2.51 15.97
N GLY A 14 0.93 -2.26 15.03
CA GLY A 14 -0.52 -2.46 15.25
C GLY A 14 -0.85 -3.92 15.62
N LEU A 15 -0.27 -4.88 14.91
CA LEU A 15 -0.43 -6.31 15.20
C LEU A 15 0.11 -6.67 16.60
N HIS A 16 1.28 -6.12 16.96
CA HIS A 16 1.86 -6.32 18.29
C HIS A 16 0.94 -5.81 19.40
N TYR A 17 0.44 -4.57 19.29
CA TYR A 17 -0.42 -3.97 20.31
C TYR A 17 -1.82 -4.61 20.41
N THR A 18 -2.28 -5.29 19.35
CA THR A 18 -3.53 -6.05 19.39
C THR A 18 -3.38 -7.47 19.95
N GLY A 19 -2.14 -7.89 20.28
CA GLY A 19 -1.87 -9.23 20.77
C GLY A 19 -1.95 -10.31 19.69
N PHE A 20 -1.78 -9.95 18.41
CA PHE A 20 -1.80 -10.90 17.31
C PHE A 20 -0.68 -11.95 17.45
N THR A 21 -1.02 -13.22 17.24
CA THR A 21 -0.09 -14.38 17.36
C THR A 21 -0.01 -15.23 16.08
N GLY A 22 -0.61 -14.77 14.98
CA GLY A 22 -0.64 -15.51 13.72
C GLY A 22 0.65 -15.41 12.90
N GLU A 23 0.51 -15.52 11.58
CA GLU A 23 1.63 -15.40 10.63
C GLU A 23 1.55 -14.06 9.87
N LEU A 24 2.69 -13.40 9.77
CA LEU A 24 2.89 -12.19 8.98
C LEU A 24 3.95 -12.45 7.92
N SER A 25 3.62 -12.18 6.66
CA SER A 25 4.61 -12.05 5.59
C SER A 25 4.82 -10.59 5.26
N MET A 26 6.05 -10.11 5.37
CA MET A 26 6.48 -8.75 5.03
C MET A 26 7.15 -8.77 3.67
N VAL A 27 6.72 -7.91 2.75
CA VAL A 27 7.25 -7.81 1.40
C VAL A 27 7.83 -6.43 1.18
N ASP A 28 9.08 -6.39 0.71
CA ASP A 28 9.74 -5.15 0.29
C ASP A 28 10.77 -5.48 -0.79
N ILE A 29 11.02 -4.55 -1.72
CA ILE A 29 12.02 -4.73 -2.78
C ILE A 29 13.45 -4.70 -2.22
N ALA A 30 13.67 -4.06 -1.06
CA ALA A 30 14.98 -3.85 -0.47
C ALA A 30 15.23 -4.82 0.70
N PRO A 31 16.12 -5.82 0.56
CA PRO A 31 16.47 -6.73 1.65
C PRO A 31 16.92 -6.01 2.93
N SER A 32 17.66 -4.90 2.78
CA SER A 32 18.16 -4.11 3.91
C SER A 32 17.05 -3.47 4.75
N ILE A 33 15.89 -3.17 4.15
CA ILE A 33 14.72 -2.65 4.85
C ILE A 33 14.11 -3.76 5.71
N LEU A 34 13.91 -4.95 5.13
CA LEU A 34 13.36 -6.11 5.82
C LEU A 34 14.22 -6.52 7.02
N VAL A 35 15.55 -6.53 6.88
CA VAL A 35 16.46 -6.85 7.99
C VAL A 35 16.25 -5.91 9.18
N LYS A 36 16.13 -4.60 8.92
CA LYS A 36 15.88 -3.60 9.99
C LYS A 36 14.51 -3.78 10.62
N ALA A 37 13.48 -4.01 9.81
CA ALA A 37 12.13 -4.19 10.29
C ALA A 37 12.01 -5.45 11.17
N VAL A 38 12.55 -6.59 10.73
CA VAL A 38 12.59 -7.84 11.52
C VAL A 38 13.35 -7.63 12.84
N SER A 39 14.54 -7.00 12.80
CA SER A 39 15.31 -6.72 14.02
C SER A 39 14.54 -5.87 15.03
N PHE A 40 13.74 -4.92 14.54
CA PHE A 40 12.86 -4.12 15.40
C PHE A 40 11.73 -4.95 16.01
N LEU A 41 11.12 -5.87 15.25
CA LEU A 41 10.07 -6.76 15.75
C LEU A 41 10.59 -7.73 16.82
N ASP A 42 11.82 -8.19 16.67
CA ASP A 42 12.51 -8.99 17.68
C ASP A 42 12.77 -8.17 18.95
N TYR A 43 13.22 -6.92 18.81
CA TYR A 43 13.47 -6.02 19.93
C TYR A 43 12.21 -5.76 20.78
N ILE A 44 11.05 -5.60 20.14
CA ILE A 44 9.77 -5.43 20.84
C ILE A 44 9.13 -6.76 21.26
N ASN A 45 9.78 -7.90 21.02
CA ASN A 45 9.31 -9.23 21.37
C ASN A 45 7.92 -9.54 20.78
N ALA A 46 7.73 -9.27 19.48
CA ALA A 46 6.52 -9.61 18.76
C ALA A 46 6.19 -11.12 18.88
N LYS A 47 4.90 -11.44 19.05
CA LYS A 47 4.42 -12.81 19.32
C LYS A 47 3.92 -13.56 18.09
N PHE A 48 3.88 -12.91 16.94
CA PHE A 48 3.52 -13.51 15.66
C PHE A 48 4.76 -13.97 14.90
N LYS A 49 4.59 -14.97 14.03
CA LYS A 49 5.66 -15.48 13.19
C LYS A 49 5.86 -14.58 11.98
N VAL A 50 7.10 -14.13 11.76
CA VAL A 50 7.44 -13.25 10.64
C VAL A 50 8.12 -14.02 9.52
N THR A 51 7.72 -13.76 8.28
CA THR A 51 8.41 -14.20 7.06
C THR A 51 8.74 -12.98 6.23
N ALA A 52 10.03 -12.69 6.03
CA ALA A 52 10.48 -11.59 5.19
C ALA A 52 10.71 -12.07 3.75
N ILE A 53 10.17 -11.34 2.77
CA ILE A 53 10.25 -11.67 1.35
C ILE A 53 10.81 -10.48 0.60
N ALA A 54 12.08 -10.56 0.20
CA ALA A 54 12.74 -9.54 -0.60
C ALA A 54 12.41 -9.73 -2.08
N ASN A 55 11.31 -9.14 -2.53
CA ASN A 55 10.85 -9.29 -3.91
C ASN A 55 9.91 -8.14 -4.31
N THR A 56 9.71 -7.94 -5.61
CA THR A 56 8.67 -7.04 -6.12
C THR A 56 7.30 -7.68 -5.93
N LEU A 57 6.27 -6.85 -5.76
CA LEU A 57 4.88 -7.30 -5.73
C LEU A 57 4.53 -8.14 -6.97
N TRP A 58 5.07 -7.76 -8.13
CA TRP A 58 4.77 -8.37 -9.42
C TRP A 58 5.33 -9.79 -9.55
N GLU A 59 6.43 -10.10 -8.89
CA GLU A 59 7.13 -11.37 -9.00
C GLU A 59 6.85 -12.36 -7.85
N LEU A 60 6.04 -11.97 -6.85
CA LEU A 60 5.65 -12.86 -5.77
C LEU A 60 4.94 -14.13 -6.28
N ASN A 61 5.57 -15.30 -6.09
CA ASN A 61 4.93 -16.59 -6.30
C ASN A 61 4.73 -17.28 -4.95
N CYS A 62 3.54 -17.12 -4.37
CA CYS A 62 3.22 -17.59 -3.02
C CYS A 62 1.77 -18.04 -2.91
N LYS A 63 1.45 -18.73 -1.80
CA LYS A 63 0.06 -19.10 -1.50
C LYS A 63 -0.76 -17.84 -1.23
N PRO A 64 -2.06 -17.80 -1.60
CA PRO A 64 -2.86 -16.62 -1.35
C PRO A 64 -3.08 -16.38 0.16
N PHE A 65 -3.24 -15.11 0.52
CA PHE A 65 -3.34 -14.62 1.88
C PHE A 65 -4.79 -14.35 2.29
N ASN A 66 -5.04 -14.36 3.60
CA ASN A 66 -6.34 -14.00 4.15
C ASN A 66 -6.51 -12.48 4.28
N ILE A 67 -5.41 -11.77 4.56
CA ILE A 67 -5.39 -10.31 4.69
C ILE A 67 -4.16 -9.79 3.95
N ILE A 68 -4.36 -8.80 3.10
CA ILE A 68 -3.31 -8.01 2.48
C ILE A 68 -3.42 -6.58 3.01
N THR A 69 -2.31 -6.05 3.51
CA THR A 69 -2.17 -4.68 3.94
C THR A 69 -1.14 -3.95 3.08
N ALA A 70 -1.32 -2.65 2.89
CA ALA A 70 -0.27 -1.76 2.41
C ALA A 70 -0.51 -0.37 3.01
N ASN A 71 0.54 0.25 3.54
CA ASN A 71 0.44 1.57 4.13
C ASN A 71 1.36 2.53 3.38
N HIS A 72 0.81 3.61 2.83
CA HIS A 72 1.54 4.65 2.13
C HIS A 72 2.37 4.07 0.98
N PHE A 73 1.70 3.30 0.13
CA PHE A 73 2.32 2.46 -0.90
C PHE A 73 1.95 2.91 -2.32
N LEU A 74 0.81 3.61 -2.50
CA LEU A 74 0.36 3.97 -3.84
C LEU A 74 1.31 4.92 -4.56
N ASP A 75 1.91 5.86 -3.84
CA ASP A 75 2.86 6.79 -4.42
C ASP A 75 4.17 6.10 -4.80
N ASP A 76 4.70 5.26 -3.91
CA ASP A 76 5.87 4.42 -4.20
C ASP A 76 5.64 3.52 -5.41
N LEU A 77 4.46 2.90 -5.53
CA LEU A 77 4.11 2.04 -6.67
C LEU A 77 4.10 2.81 -8.00
N VAL A 78 3.55 4.03 -7.99
CA VAL A 78 3.49 4.89 -9.18
C VAL A 78 4.89 5.38 -9.57
N ILE A 79 5.69 5.81 -8.60
CA ILE A 79 7.08 6.24 -8.80
C ILE A 79 7.92 5.08 -9.33
N GLU A 80 7.84 3.90 -8.72
CA GLU A 80 8.58 2.70 -9.12
C GLU A 80 8.25 2.30 -10.56
N ASN A 81 6.95 2.26 -10.91
CA ASN A 81 6.53 1.93 -12.28
C ASN A 81 7.05 2.97 -13.29
N HIS A 82 6.99 4.26 -12.96
CA HIS A 82 7.54 5.30 -13.83
C HIS A 82 9.06 5.15 -13.98
N CYS A 83 9.78 4.99 -12.88
CA CYS A 83 11.23 4.79 -12.89
C CYS A 83 11.64 3.59 -13.74
N THR A 84 10.95 2.47 -13.59
CA THR A 84 11.20 1.25 -14.36
C THR A 84 10.94 1.46 -15.86
N THR A 85 9.84 2.14 -16.20
CA THR A 85 9.46 2.42 -17.60
C THR A 85 10.50 3.29 -18.32
N PHE A 86 11.09 4.26 -17.61
CA PHE A 86 12.03 5.22 -18.18
C PHE A 86 13.51 4.95 -17.84
N GLY A 87 13.82 3.82 -17.20
CA GLY A 87 15.19 3.45 -16.83
C GLY A 87 15.84 4.39 -15.80
N ILE A 88 15.04 5.01 -14.93
CA ILE A 88 15.51 5.91 -13.87
C ILE A 88 15.82 5.08 -12.62
N GLU A 89 16.97 5.31 -12.00
CA GLU A 89 17.31 4.65 -10.73
C GLU A 89 16.47 5.23 -9.59
N LEU A 90 15.59 4.39 -9.02
CA LEU A 90 14.65 4.76 -7.96
C LEU A 90 15.33 5.44 -6.75
N ARG A 91 16.52 4.96 -6.37
CA ARG A 91 17.32 5.52 -5.27
C ARG A 91 17.67 6.99 -5.49
N ASN A 92 17.95 7.39 -6.73
CA ASN A 92 18.31 8.77 -7.05
C ASN A 92 17.11 9.71 -6.92
N VAL A 93 15.90 9.21 -7.22
CA VAL A 93 14.65 9.98 -7.07
C VAL A 93 14.43 10.33 -5.60
N TYR A 94 14.48 9.34 -4.69
CA TYR A 94 14.26 9.59 -3.27
C TYR A 94 15.36 10.42 -2.59
N HIS A 95 16.57 10.47 -3.14
CA HIS A 95 17.66 11.28 -2.63
C HIS A 95 17.74 12.69 -3.22
N ASN A 96 16.92 13.01 -4.24
CA ASN A 96 16.94 14.30 -4.91
C ASN A 96 15.53 14.89 -5.02
N GLU A 97 15.23 15.83 -4.13
CA GLU A 97 13.91 16.49 -4.08
C GLU A 97 13.47 17.12 -5.41
N LYS A 98 14.42 17.71 -6.17
CA LYS A 98 14.11 18.31 -7.48
C LYS A 98 13.74 17.26 -8.51
N LEU A 99 14.43 16.11 -8.48
CA LEU A 99 14.14 15.00 -9.36
C LEU A 99 12.77 14.40 -9.03
N LEU A 100 12.46 14.21 -7.75
CA LEU A 100 11.14 13.74 -7.31
C LEU A 100 10.01 14.69 -7.74
N ALA A 101 10.20 16.01 -7.60
CA ALA A 101 9.21 16.99 -8.06
C ALA A 101 9.01 16.93 -9.58
N SER A 102 10.09 16.93 -10.36
CA SER A 102 10.03 16.83 -11.82
C SER A 102 9.41 15.51 -12.30
N LEU A 103 9.66 14.41 -11.59
CA LEU A 103 9.07 13.12 -11.88
C LEU A 103 7.56 13.14 -11.67
N TRP A 104 7.08 13.77 -10.59
CA TRP A 104 5.65 13.97 -10.38
C TRP A 104 5.01 14.86 -11.45
N ASP A 105 5.67 15.94 -11.88
CA ASP A 105 5.18 16.76 -12.98
C ASP A 105 4.98 15.93 -14.25
N ASN A 106 5.94 15.05 -14.59
CA ASN A 106 5.83 14.16 -15.74
C ASN A 106 4.67 13.16 -15.60
N ILE A 107 4.51 12.54 -14.43
CA ILE A 107 3.42 11.60 -14.16
C ILE A 107 2.05 12.29 -14.28
N LEU A 108 1.94 13.53 -13.80
CA LEU A 108 0.70 14.29 -13.83
C LEU A 108 0.33 14.76 -15.26
N LEU A 109 1.30 14.84 -16.18
CA LEU A 109 1.04 15.10 -17.60
C LEU A 109 0.45 13.89 -18.33
N GLU A 110 0.77 12.67 -17.88
CA GLU A 110 0.33 11.41 -18.50
C GLU A 110 -0.30 10.45 -17.48
N PRO A 111 -1.45 10.82 -16.86
CA PRO A 111 -2.02 10.08 -15.74
C PRO A 111 -2.58 8.69 -16.11
N ASP A 112 -2.88 8.44 -17.39
CA ASP A 112 -3.48 7.19 -17.87
C ASP A 112 -2.61 5.95 -17.58
N ALA A 113 -1.28 6.12 -17.59
CA ALA A 113 -0.36 5.06 -17.21
C ALA A 113 -0.53 4.65 -15.74
N ALA A 114 -0.78 5.61 -14.84
CA ALA A 114 -1.02 5.34 -13.43
C ALA A 114 -2.40 4.70 -13.19
N TYR A 115 -3.43 5.11 -13.93
CA TYR A 115 -4.74 4.42 -13.86
C TYR A 115 -4.65 2.97 -14.37
N SER A 116 -3.94 2.74 -15.48
CA SER A 116 -3.68 1.39 -16.00
C SER A 116 -2.88 0.53 -15.01
N LEU A 117 -1.96 1.15 -14.28
CA LEU A 117 -1.25 0.50 -13.17
C LEU A 117 -2.19 0.11 -12.03
N MET A 118 -3.19 0.93 -11.69
CA MET A 118 -4.18 0.59 -10.66
C MET A 118 -5.03 -0.63 -11.05
N ASP A 119 -5.38 -0.79 -12.32
CA ASP A 119 -6.07 -2.00 -12.80
C ASP A 119 -5.19 -3.24 -12.63
N ARG A 120 -3.92 -3.17 -13.05
CA ARG A 120 -2.96 -4.27 -12.85
C ARG A 120 -2.74 -4.57 -11.37
N PHE A 121 -2.71 -3.54 -10.52
CA PHE A 121 -2.57 -3.70 -9.08
C PHE A 121 -3.81 -4.39 -8.47
N ALA A 122 -5.02 -4.02 -8.90
CA ALA A 122 -6.25 -4.68 -8.48
C ALA A 122 -6.27 -6.17 -8.88
N GLU A 123 -5.87 -6.50 -10.11
CA GLU A 123 -5.69 -7.89 -10.56
C GLU A 123 -4.68 -8.65 -9.69
N ARG A 124 -3.57 -7.98 -9.37
CA ARG A 124 -2.52 -8.58 -8.56
C ARG A 124 -2.99 -8.87 -7.14
N LEU A 125 -3.65 -7.92 -6.48
CA LEU A 125 -4.27 -8.10 -5.17
C LEU A 125 -5.31 -9.24 -5.19
N ASP A 126 -6.14 -9.31 -6.23
CA ASP A 126 -7.13 -10.39 -6.39
C ASP A 126 -6.46 -11.77 -6.50
N SER A 127 -5.36 -11.89 -7.25
CA SER A 127 -4.62 -13.15 -7.39
C SER A 127 -3.95 -13.61 -6.09
N LEU A 128 -3.53 -12.66 -5.24
CA LEU A 128 -2.81 -12.93 -3.99
C LEU A 128 -3.74 -13.15 -2.80
N LEU A 129 -5.05 -13.01 -2.96
CA LEU A 129 -6.01 -13.04 -1.86
C LEU A 129 -6.95 -14.25 -1.95
N ASN A 130 -7.07 -14.99 -0.84
CA ASN A 130 -8.05 -16.07 -0.69
C ASN A 130 -9.48 -15.53 -0.83
N ASN A 131 -10.41 -16.41 -1.19
CA ASN A 131 -11.84 -16.09 -1.10
C ASN A 131 -12.19 -15.68 0.34
N ASP A 132 -13.13 -14.73 0.46
CA ASP A 132 -13.46 -14.07 1.74
C ASP A 132 -12.32 -13.28 2.40
N GLY A 133 -11.16 -13.16 1.74
CA GLY A 133 -10.04 -12.37 2.24
C GLY A 133 -10.30 -10.86 2.19
N ILE A 134 -9.45 -10.12 2.88
CA ILE A 134 -9.59 -8.67 3.11
C ILE A 134 -8.35 -7.94 2.57
N ILE A 135 -8.59 -6.81 1.90
CA ILE A 135 -7.58 -5.83 1.54
C ILE A 135 -7.75 -4.63 2.46
N VAL A 136 -6.66 -4.16 3.06
CA VAL A 136 -6.61 -2.93 3.86
C VAL A 136 -5.49 -2.03 3.35
N LEU A 137 -5.84 -0.93 2.68
CA LEU A 137 -4.89 0.07 2.23
C LEU A 137 -5.08 1.35 3.02
N ALA A 138 -3.98 2.01 3.38
CA ALA A 138 -4.02 3.32 4.02
C ALA A 138 -3.04 4.25 3.31
N ASP A 139 -3.55 5.22 2.56
CA ASP A 139 -2.76 6.23 1.86
C ASP A 139 -3.24 7.61 2.30
N TYR A 140 -2.49 8.20 3.22
CA TYR A 140 -2.71 9.55 3.72
C TYR A 140 -1.67 10.51 3.15
N PRO A 141 -1.98 11.82 3.06
CA PRO A 141 -1.06 12.77 2.48
C PRO A 141 0.27 12.78 3.23
N SER A 142 1.37 12.52 2.52
CA SER A 142 2.72 12.64 3.08
C SER A 142 2.97 14.05 3.60
N TYR A 143 3.59 14.15 4.78
CA TYR A 143 4.10 15.42 5.31
C TYR A 143 5.00 16.13 4.30
N TYR A 144 5.79 15.36 3.56
CA TYR A 144 6.67 15.87 2.53
C TYR A 144 5.88 16.61 1.44
N TYR A 145 4.81 16.00 0.91
CA TYR A 145 4.00 16.63 -0.13
C TYR A 145 3.28 17.89 0.37
N GLN A 146 2.82 17.89 1.62
CA GLN A 146 2.20 19.06 2.24
C GLN A 146 3.19 20.23 2.37
N THR A 147 4.39 19.96 2.91
CA THR A 147 5.40 21.00 3.17
C THR A 147 6.06 21.54 1.91
N LYS A 148 6.11 20.73 0.83
CA LYS A 148 6.68 21.15 -0.46
C LYS A 148 5.66 21.73 -1.43
N GLY A 149 4.40 21.90 -1.00
CA GLY A 149 3.35 22.48 -1.86
C GLY A 149 2.89 21.57 -3.00
N LEU A 150 3.10 20.26 -2.89
CA LEU A 150 2.73 19.26 -3.89
C LEU A 150 1.27 18.81 -3.73
N LEU A 151 0.36 19.78 -3.52
CA LEU A 151 -1.08 19.52 -3.32
C LEU A 151 -1.71 18.77 -4.50
N LYS A 152 -1.22 19.03 -5.73
CA LYS A 152 -1.68 18.32 -6.93
C LYS A 152 -1.40 16.82 -6.87
N VAL A 153 -0.28 16.41 -6.28
CA VAL A 153 0.09 15.00 -6.09
C VAL A 153 -0.87 14.35 -5.10
N ILE A 154 -1.16 15.03 -3.98
CA ILE A 154 -2.12 14.53 -2.97
C ILE A 154 -3.49 14.27 -3.62
N VAL A 155 -4.03 15.26 -4.33
CA VAL A 155 -5.33 15.13 -5.03
C VAL A 155 -5.29 14.02 -6.08
N PHE A 156 -4.16 13.81 -6.74
CA PHE A 156 -4.00 12.75 -7.71
C PHE A 156 -3.99 11.35 -7.07
N LEU A 157 -3.26 11.16 -5.96
CA LEU A 157 -3.24 9.90 -5.22
C LEU A 157 -4.62 9.54 -4.68
N GLU A 158 -5.39 10.52 -4.18
CA GLU A 158 -6.79 10.30 -3.77
C GLU A 158 -7.67 9.81 -4.93
N LYS A 159 -7.46 10.35 -6.14
CA LYS A 159 -8.17 9.87 -7.34
C LYS A 159 -7.76 8.46 -7.72
N LEU A 160 -6.46 8.12 -7.63
CA LEU A 160 -5.97 6.77 -7.89
C LEU A 160 -6.54 5.76 -6.89
N GLN A 161 -6.61 6.10 -5.60
CA GLN A 161 -7.22 5.24 -4.59
C GLN A 161 -8.71 4.99 -4.86
N LYS A 162 -9.47 6.04 -5.25
CA LYS A 162 -10.88 5.89 -5.67
C LYS A 162 -11.02 5.04 -6.92
N TYR A 163 -10.10 5.19 -7.88
CA TYR A 163 -10.08 4.38 -9.09
C TYR A 163 -9.83 2.90 -8.76
N LEU A 164 -8.82 2.61 -7.94
CA LEU A 164 -8.50 1.27 -7.45
C LEU A 164 -9.71 0.63 -6.73
N GLN A 165 -10.39 1.38 -5.87
CA GLN A 165 -11.65 0.93 -5.25
C GLN A 165 -12.70 0.57 -6.32
N GLY A 166 -12.83 1.38 -7.37
CA GLY A 166 -13.70 1.10 -8.51
C GLY A 166 -13.34 -0.19 -9.24
N SER A 167 -12.05 -0.41 -9.52
CA SER A 167 -11.54 -1.63 -10.17
C SER A 167 -11.78 -2.89 -9.31
N LEU A 168 -11.56 -2.81 -8.00
CA LEU A 168 -11.92 -3.88 -7.06
C LEU A 168 -13.43 -4.11 -6.97
N SER A 169 -14.24 -3.05 -7.02
CA SER A 169 -15.71 -3.16 -7.00
C SER A 169 -16.26 -3.86 -8.24
N LYS A 170 -15.66 -3.66 -9.42
CA LYS A 170 -15.99 -4.41 -10.65
C LYS A 170 -15.77 -5.92 -10.48
N LYS A 171 -14.84 -6.32 -9.60
CA LYS A 171 -14.59 -7.71 -9.19
C LYS A 171 -15.50 -8.19 -8.05
N ARG A 172 -16.56 -7.44 -7.75
CA ARG A 172 -17.56 -7.69 -6.68
C ARG A 172 -16.99 -7.62 -5.26
N TYR A 173 -15.86 -6.97 -5.04
CA TYR A 173 -15.40 -6.68 -3.67
C TYR A 173 -16.40 -5.76 -2.98
N LYS A 174 -16.66 -6.00 -1.70
CA LYS A 174 -17.53 -5.17 -0.87
C LYS A 174 -16.66 -4.24 -0.03
N ASN A 175 -16.93 -2.94 -0.09
CA ASN A 175 -16.32 -1.99 0.82
C ASN A 175 -16.87 -2.25 2.24
N ILE A 176 -15.96 -2.55 3.16
CA ILE A 176 -16.22 -2.81 4.58
C ILE A 176 -15.40 -1.85 5.45
N THR A 177 -15.05 -0.67 4.95
CA THR A 177 -14.39 0.37 5.75
C THR A 177 -15.31 0.75 6.91
N LEU A 178 -14.97 0.26 8.11
CA LEU A 178 -15.75 0.44 9.35
C LEU A 178 -15.34 1.69 10.15
N PHE A 179 -14.51 2.58 9.61
CA PHE A 179 -14.16 3.84 10.28
C PHE A 179 -15.38 4.76 10.37
N ARG A 180 -16.16 4.57 11.45
CA ARG A 180 -17.26 5.43 11.84
C ARG A 180 -16.71 6.78 12.32
N GLU A 181 -16.84 7.76 11.44
CA GLU A 181 -17.22 9.15 11.72
C GLU A 181 -16.25 10.13 12.40
N LYS A 182 -15.06 9.73 12.86
CA LYS A 182 -14.07 10.71 13.37
C LYS A 182 -12.77 10.70 12.58
N LYS A 183 -12.50 11.82 11.90
CA LYS A 183 -11.16 12.21 11.48
C LYS A 183 -10.23 12.09 12.69
N LEU A 184 -9.20 11.26 12.59
CA LEU A 184 -8.16 11.18 13.61
C LEU A 184 -7.19 12.32 13.34
N LYS A 185 -7.16 13.30 14.26
CA LYS A 185 -6.22 14.41 14.20
C LYS A 185 -5.18 14.27 15.30
N TYR A 186 -3.91 14.11 14.92
CA TYR A 186 -2.78 14.09 15.83
C TYR A 186 -1.69 15.04 15.34
N GLY A 187 -1.64 16.24 15.92
CA GLY A 187 -0.77 17.31 15.43
C GLY A 187 -1.15 17.75 14.02
N TRP A 188 -0.21 17.60 13.07
CA TRP A 188 -0.41 17.89 11.64
C TRP A 188 -1.00 16.71 10.85
N LEU A 189 -1.04 15.50 11.43
CA LEU A 189 -1.57 14.33 10.78
C LEU A 189 -3.09 14.31 10.90
N GLU A 190 -3.77 14.30 9.75
CA GLU A 190 -5.20 14.07 9.64
C GLU A 190 -5.43 12.79 8.84
N ILE A 191 -5.95 11.75 9.49
CA ILE A 191 -6.38 10.53 8.82
C ILE A 191 -7.89 10.59 8.70
N SER A 192 -8.38 10.73 7.48
CA SER A 192 -9.81 10.66 7.19
C SER A 192 -10.20 9.24 6.76
N PRO A 193 -11.48 8.85 6.91
CA PRO A 193 -11.95 7.58 6.37
C PRO A 193 -11.67 7.41 4.87
N ASP A 194 -11.59 8.51 4.11
CA ASP A 194 -11.32 8.50 2.68
C ASP A 194 -9.87 8.10 2.33
N ASN A 195 -8.96 8.15 3.32
CA ASN A 195 -7.56 7.70 3.18
C ASN A 195 -7.41 6.20 3.45
N CYS A 196 -8.46 5.51 3.92
CA CYS A 196 -8.41 4.11 4.28
C CYS A 196 -9.39 3.30 3.42
N LEU A 197 -8.87 2.35 2.66
CA LEU A 197 -9.66 1.41 1.88
C LEU A 197 -9.65 0.03 2.56
N CYS A 198 -10.81 -0.44 3.02
CA CYS A 198 -10.97 -1.81 3.49
C CYS A 198 -12.00 -2.52 2.62
N MET A 199 -11.59 -3.55 1.88
CA MET A 199 -12.46 -4.27 0.95
C MET A 199 -12.39 -5.77 1.17
N LYS A 200 -13.56 -6.42 1.20
CA LYS A 200 -13.69 -7.86 1.32
C LYS A 200 -13.95 -8.49 -0.05
N LYS A 201 -13.17 -9.51 -0.41
CA LYS A 201 -13.39 -10.34 -1.60
C LYS A 201 -14.64 -11.20 -1.41
N PRO A 202 -15.51 -11.34 -2.43
CA PRO A 202 -16.69 -12.18 -2.33
C PRO A 202 -16.32 -13.65 -2.12
N CYS A 203 -17.16 -14.40 -1.40
CA CYS A 203 -17.08 -15.85 -1.35
C CYS A 203 -17.39 -16.43 -2.73
N ILE A 204 -16.81 -17.59 -3.10
CA ILE A 204 -17.18 -18.29 -4.35
C ILE A 204 -18.68 -18.55 -4.42
N LYS A 205 -19.32 -18.83 -3.26
CA LYS A 205 -20.77 -19.06 -3.16
C LYS A 205 -21.59 -17.83 -3.57
N ASP A 206 -21.05 -16.61 -3.39
CA ASP A 206 -21.72 -15.36 -3.73
C ASP A 206 -21.59 -14.99 -5.22
N ARG A 207 -20.86 -15.79 -6.02
CA ARG A 207 -20.66 -15.53 -7.46
C ARG A 207 -21.71 -16.20 -8.36
N GLN A 208 -22.51 -17.12 -7.81
CA GLN A 208 -23.52 -17.91 -8.54
C GLN A 208 -24.96 -17.39 -8.41
N ALA A 209 -25.17 -16.32 -7.61
CA ALA A 209 -26.41 -15.55 -7.55
C ALA A 209 -26.27 -14.27 -8.38
#